data_AF-A0A3C1XBZ6-F1
#
_entry.id   AF-A0A3C1XBZ6-F1
#
_cell.length_a   1.000
_cell.length_b   1.000
_cell.length_c   1.000
_cell.angle_alpha   90.00
_cell.angle_beta   90.00
_cell.angle_gamma   90.00
#
_symmetry.space_group_name_H-M   'P 1'
#
loop_
_entity.id
_entity.type
_entity.pdbx_description
1 polymer ?
#
loop_
_entity_poly.entity_id
_entity_poly.type
_entity_poly.pdbx_seq_one_letter_code
_entity_poly.pdbx_strand_id
1 'polypeptide(L)'
;VDCVIMLRPTKSRPLYVQCIGRGLRLAEGKEDCLILDFLWHTERHELVHPAHLIAKDEEIAQKMTEKMAELEEDGEPIPFDLEEVAETAEGEVVQDRENALAEQLAVLKKRKRKLVDPLQFEMSIQSEDLINYSPSFAWEMGPASDKQLAALEKYGIFPEEIENAGKATVLLDKLNKRKAASLTTPKQIRFLESRGFQHVGTWSFNNARALIDRIAGNGWRIPADIKPSEYKGA
;
A
#
# COMPACT_ATOMS: atom_id res chain seq x y z
N VAL A 1 33.64 28.20 10.03
CA VAL A 1 33.24 27.02 10.82
C VAL A 1 33.25 25.85 9.88
N ASP A 2 34.18 24.96 10.10
CA ASP A 2 34.55 23.78 9.30
C ASP A 2 34.40 22.47 10.10
N CYS A 3 34.23 22.56 11.43
CA CYS A 3 33.95 21.41 12.29
C CYS A 3 32.85 21.71 13.32
N VAL A 4 31.92 20.77 13.50
CA VAL A 4 30.87 20.80 14.53
C VAL A 4 31.02 19.56 15.41
N ILE A 5 31.22 19.78 16.72
CA ILE A 5 31.37 18.70 17.70
C ILE A 5 30.10 18.60 18.56
N MET A 6 29.39 17.49 18.44
CA MET A 6 28.14 17.23 19.16
C MET A 6 28.41 16.45 20.47
N LEU A 7 28.65 17.19 21.55
CA LEU A 7 28.83 16.65 22.92
C LEU A 7 27.59 16.83 23.81
N ARG A 8 26.42 17.04 23.21
CA ARG A 8 25.16 17.27 23.92
C ARG A 8 24.19 16.14 23.62
N PRO A 9 23.56 15.50 24.64
CA PRO A 9 22.51 14.52 24.44
C PRO A 9 21.24 15.18 23.88
N THR A 10 21.18 15.28 22.56
CA THR A 10 20.15 16.01 21.83
C THR A 10 19.02 15.05 21.48
N LYS A 11 17.88 15.20 22.16
CA LYS A 11 16.69 14.35 21.95
C LYS A 11 15.79 14.83 20.81
N SER A 12 15.95 16.08 20.38
CA SER A 12 15.08 16.74 19.41
C SER A 12 15.79 16.87 18.06
N ARG A 13 15.19 16.30 17.00
CA ARG A 13 15.69 16.40 15.62
C ARG A 13 15.87 17.86 15.16
N PRO A 14 14.90 18.78 15.35
CA PRO A 14 15.08 20.20 15.01
C PRO A 14 16.31 20.84 15.64
N LEU A 15 16.58 20.55 16.92
CA LEU A 15 17.73 21.12 17.63
C LEU A 15 19.05 20.56 17.09
N TYR A 16 19.09 19.27 16.73
CA TYR A 16 20.25 18.65 16.09
C TYR A 16 20.57 19.32 14.75
N VAL A 17 19.55 19.47 13.88
CA VAL A 17 19.67 20.14 12.58
C VAL A 17 20.13 21.60 12.74
N GLN A 18 19.59 22.33 13.73
CA GLN A 18 20.00 23.72 14.00
C GLN A 18 21.47 23.83 14.44
N CYS A 19 21.96 22.88 15.24
CA CYS A 19 23.36 22.85 15.66
C CYS A 19 24.29 22.63 14.46
N ILE A 20 24.01 21.61 13.65
CA ILE A 20 24.80 21.28 12.46
C ILE A 20 24.70 22.38 11.40
N GLY A 21 23.51 22.97 11.20
CA GLY A 21 23.27 24.03 10.23
C GLY A 21 24.13 25.29 10.42
N ARG A 22 24.69 25.51 11.63
CA ARG A 22 25.68 26.58 11.85
C ARG A 22 27.00 26.32 11.11
N GLY A 23 27.34 25.04 10.95
CA GLY A 23 28.49 24.56 10.18
C GLY A 23 28.24 24.45 8.68
N LEU A 24 27.01 24.56 8.18
CA LEU A 24 26.71 24.36 6.74
C LEU A 24 26.71 25.66 5.91
N ARG A 25 27.13 26.79 6.48
CA ARG A 25 27.23 28.05 5.72
C ARG A 25 28.40 28.00 4.73
N LEU A 26 28.17 28.53 3.52
CA LEU A 26 29.20 28.73 2.50
C LEU A 26 30.22 29.77 2.96
N ALA A 27 31.51 29.48 2.73
CA ALA A 27 32.63 30.36 3.02
C ALA A 27 33.77 30.09 2.02
N GLU A 28 34.52 31.13 1.66
CA GLU A 28 35.65 30.99 0.74
C GLU A 28 36.73 30.05 1.30
N GLY A 29 37.22 29.12 0.47
CA GLY A 29 38.25 28.14 0.85
C GLY A 29 37.76 26.98 1.72
N LYS A 30 36.43 26.82 1.90
CA LYS A 30 35.84 25.72 2.66
C LYS A 30 35.23 24.68 1.72
N GLU A 31 35.79 23.48 1.74
CA GLU A 31 35.34 22.35 0.92
C GLU A 31 34.24 21.54 1.62
N ASP A 32 34.44 21.20 2.90
CA ASP A 32 33.52 20.37 3.66
C ASP A 32 33.25 20.91 5.09
N CYS A 33 32.37 20.23 5.82
CA CYS A 33 32.13 20.47 7.23
C CYS A 33 32.15 19.14 7.99
N LEU A 34 33.19 18.93 8.79
CA LEU A 34 33.34 17.72 9.60
C LEU A 34 32.35 17.73 10.78
N ILE A 35 31.56 16.67 10.92
CA ILE A 35 30.63 16.49 12.04
C ILE A 35 31.14 15.36 12.93
N LEU A 36 31.47 15.68 14.17
CA LEU A 36 31.90 14.69 15.18
C LEU A 36 30.78 14.46 16.18
N ASP A 37 30.17 13.28 16.13
CA ASP A 37 29.06 12.87 16.99
C ASP A 37 29.47 11.70 17.89
N PHE A 38 29.61 11.98 19.18
CA PHE A 38 30.05 11.01 20.20
C PHE A 38 28.87 10.30 20.90
N LEU A 39 27.63 10.65 20.57
CA LEU A 39 26.43 10.15 21.24
C LEU A 39 25.50 9.41 20.29
N TRP A 40 26.02 8.99 19.12
CA TRP A 40 25.28 8.24 18.10
C TRP A 40 23.96 8.92 17.73
N HIS A 41 23.95 10.26 17.66
CA HIS A 41 22.76 11.00 17.22
C HIS A 41 22.51 10.86 15.73
N THR A 42 23.55 10.63 14.92
CA THR A 42 23.45 10.34 13.48
C THR A 42 22.58 9.11 13.15
N GLU A 43 22.49 8.12 14.04
CA GLU A 43 21.59 6.96 13.87
C GLU A 43 20.13 7.26 14.22
N ARG A 44 19.86 8.38 14.92
CA ARG A 44 18.52 8.73 15.43
C ARG A 44 17.92 9.95 14.76
N HIS A 45 18.75 10.90 14.36
CA HIS A 45 18.36 12.17 13.79
C HIS A 45 19.07 12.32 12.46
N GLU A 46 18.43 11.80 11.41
CA GLU A 46 18.91 11.99 10.06
C GLU A 46 18.74 13.46 9.63
N LEU A 47 19.73 13.95 8.87
CA LEU A 47 19.70 15.28 8.30
C LEU A 47 18.58 15.38 7.26
N VAL A 48 18.14 16.61 7.00
CA VAL A 48 17.12 16.86 5.98
C VAL A 48 17.80 16.78 4.61
N HIS A 49 17.47 15.74 3.85
CA HIS A 49 17.89 15.61 2.44
C HIS A 49 17.00 16.45 1.52
N PRO A 50 17.48 16.86 0.32
CA PRO A 50 16.66 17.56 -0.67
C PRO A 50 15.32 16.88 -0.98
N ALA A 51 15.27 15.54 -0.96
CA ALA A 51 14.04 14.76 -1.11
C ALA A 51 12.91 15.19 -0.15
N HIS A 52 13.25 15.54 1.09
CA HIS A 52 12.27 15.93 2.11
C HIS A 52 11.58 17.27 1.79
N LEU A 53 12.07 18.04 0.82
CA LEU A 53 11.46 19.30 0.42
C LEU A 53 10.22 19.10 -0.46
N ILE A 54 10.17 18.00 -1.23
CA ILE A 54 9.14 17.76 -2.25
C ILE A 54 8.35 16.47 -1.98
N ALA A 55 8.95 15.49 -1.30
CA ALA A 55 8.30 14.23 -0.99
C ALA A 55 7.04 14.41 -0.13
N LYS A 56 5.96 13.71 -0.51
CA LYS A 56 4.68 13.74 0.20
C LYS A 56 4.68 12.94 1.50
N ASP A 57 5.50 11.90 1.57
CA ASP A 57 5.67 11.02 2.73
C ASP A 57 7.12 10.53 2.86
N GLU A 58 7.41 9.86 3.98
CA GLU A 58 8.75 9.37 4.31
C GLU A 58 9.24 8.26 3.35
N GLU A 59 8.32 7.44 2.83
CA GLU A 59 8.65 6.32 1.93
C GLU A 59 9.12 6.85 0.57
N ILE A 60 8.42 7.85 0.04
CA ILE A 60 8.84 8.58 -1.16
C ILE A 60 10.17 9.30 -0.91
N ALA A 61 10.35 9.94 0.25
CA ALA A 61 11.59 10.66 0.58
C ALA A 61 12.81 9.72 0.61
N GLN A 62 12.66 8.52 1.16
CA GLN A 62 13.70 7.49 1.16
C GLN A 62 14.03 7.04 -0.25
N LYS A 63 13.02 6.68 -1.05
CA LYS A 63 13.23 6.25 -2.44
C LYS A 63 13.87 7.33 -3.30
N MET A 64 13.47 8.59 -3.14
CA MET A 64 14.13 9.73 -3.78
C MET A 64 15.60 9.86 -3.36
N THR A 65 15.91 9.64 -2.08
CA THR A 65 17.28 9.72 -1.57
C THR A 65 18.17 8.63 -2.15
N GLU A 66 17.65 7.41 -2.27
CA GLU A 66 18.33 6.30 -2.97
C GLU A 66 18.61 6.68 -4.44
N LYS A 67 17.61 7.18 -5.16
CA LYS A 67 17.77 7.61 -6.56
C LYS A 67 18.76 8.73 -6.74
N MET A 68 18.76 9.73 -5.86
CA MET A 68 19.73 10.82 -5.92
C MET A 68 21.17 10.32 -5.73
N ALA A 69 21.37 9.27 -4.91
CA ALA A 69 22.69 8.66 -4.73
C ALA A 69 23.12 7.80 -5.93
N GLU A 70 22.17 7.33 -6.75
CA GLU A 70 22.47 6.65 -8.02
C GLU A 70 22.81 7.64 -9.14
N LEU A 71 22.42 8.90 -9.00
CA LEU A 71 22.73 10.00 -9.93
C LEU A 71 24.10 10.61 -9.60
N GLU A 72 25.14 9.78 -9.76
CA GLU A 72 26.54 10.18 -9.63
C GLU A 72 27.30 9.77 -10.91
N GLU A 73 28.12 10.69 -11.44
CA GLU A 73 29.03 10.41 -12.56
C GLU A 73 30.47 10.69 -12.09
N ASP A 74 31.37 9.72 -12.27
CA ASP A 74 32.75 9.78 -11.79
C ASP A 74 32.92 10.10 -10.28
N GLY A 75 31.91 9.78 -9.46
CA GLY A 75 31.91 10.02 -8.01
C GLY A 75 31.54 11.45 -7.61
N GLU A 76 31.08 12.27 -8.56
CA GLU A 76 30.48 13.57 -8.28
C GLU A 76 28.96 13.56 -8.52
N PRO A 77 28.16 14.23 -7.67
CA PRO A 77 26.73 14.38 -7.89
C PRO A 77 26.47 15.17 -9.16
N ILE A 78 25.74 14.59 -10.11
CA ILE A 78 25.31 15.33 -11.30
C ILE A 78 24.14 16.26 -10.95
N PRO A 79 24.01 17.44 -11.57
CA PRO A 79 22.82 18.25 -11.42
C PRO A 79 21.59 17.48 -11.91
N PHE A 80 20.60 17.31 -11.03
CA PHE A 80 19.34 16.64 -11.33
C PHE A 80 18.16 17.55 -11.01
N ASP A 81 17.03 17.32 -11.69
CA ASP A 81 15.77 17.95 -11.34
C ASP A 81 15.08 17.15 -10.24
N LEU A 82 14.82 17.81 -9.11
CA LEU A 82 14.15 17.20 -7.97
C LEU A 82 12.71 16.75 -8.29
N GLU A 83 12.02 17.43 -9.22
CA GLU A 83 10.66 17.06 -9.62
C GLU A 83 10.65 15.76 -10.45
N GLU A 84 11.62 15.57 -11.35
CA GLU A 84 11.75 14.34 -12.15
C GLU A 84 12.10 13.14 -11.26
N VAL A 85 13.01 13.33 -10.29
CA VAL A 85 13.33 12.30 -9.30
C VAL A 85 12.11 11.96 -8.44
N ALA A 86 11.30 12.96 -8.08
CA ALA A 86 10.07 12.73 -7.32
C ALA A 86 9.05 11.90 -8.12
N GLU A 87 8.79 12.24 -9.38
CA GLU A 87 7.83 11.50 -10.22
C GLU A 87 8.24 10.03 -10.38
N THR A 88 9.52 9.79 -10.66
CA THR A 88 10.03 8.42 -10.82
C THR A 88 10.07 7.65 -9.50
N ALA A 89 10.32 8.30 -8.37
CA ALA A 89 10.26 7.66 -7.05
C ALA A 89 8.81 7.33 -6.66
N GLU A 90 7.86 8.23 -6.89
CA GLU A 90 6.44 8.00 -6.63
C GLU A 90 5.91 6.80 -7.43
N GLY A 91 6.25 6.71 -8.72
CA GLY A 91 5.86 5.58 -9.57
C GLY A 91 6.38 4.24 -9.08
N GLU A 92 7.65 4.18 -8.66
CA GLU A 92 8.25 2.95 -8.13
C GLU A 92 7.67 2.56 -6.77
N VAL A 93 7.45 3.51 -5.86
CA VAL A 93 6.81 3.23 -4.57
C VAL A 93 5.42 2.62 -4.78
N VAL A 94 4.64 3.15 -5.72
CA VAL A 94 3.33 2.57 -6.07
C VAL A 94 3.50 1.16 -6.63
N GLN A 95 4.45 0.95 -7.55
CA GLN A 95 4.69 -0.36 -8.15
C GLN A 95 5.18 -1.40 -7.14
N ASP A 96 6.08 -1.02 -6.23
CA ASP A 96 6.59 -1.88 -5.15
C ASP A 96 5.45 -2.28 -4.20
N ARG A 97 4.57 -1.33 -3.85
CA ARG A 97 3.37 -1.60 -3.06
C ARG A 97 2.41 -2.56 -3.80
N GLU A 98 2.15 -2.34 -5.09
CA GLU A 98 1.30 -3.23 -5.89
C GLU A 98 1.87 -4.66 -6.00
N ASN A 99 3.18 -4.79 -6.19
CA ASN A 99 3.88 -6.07 -6.25
C ASN A 99 3.81 -6.81 -4.92
N ALA A 100 4.12 -6.14 -3.80
CA ALA A 100 4.02 -6.70 -2.47
C ALA A 100 2.58 -7.18 -2.17
N LEU A 101 1.58 -6.40 -2.59
CA LEU A 101 0.17 -6.76 -2.44
C LEU A 101 -0.19 -7.98 -3.29
N ALA A 102 0.32 -8.07 -4.52
CA ALA A 102 0.12 -9.23 -5.39
C ALA A 102 0.74 -10.52 -4.83
N GLU A 103 1.91 -10.43 -4.20
CA GLU A 103 2.55 -11.56 -3.52
C GLU A 103 1.74 -12.02 -2.31
N GLN A 104 1.29 -11.07 -1.47
CA GLN A 104 0.40 -11.37 -0.35
C GLN A 104 -0.89 -12.05 -0.83
N LEU A 105 -1.50 -11.55 -1.91
CA LEU A 105 -2.65 -12.20 -2.54
C LEU A 105 -2.35 -13.62 -3.00
N ALA A 106 -1.19 -13.85 -3.62
CA ALA A 106 -0.83 -15.19 -4.09
C ALA A 106 -0.72 -16.18 -2.92
N VAL A 107 -0.21 -15.72 -1.77
CA VAL A 107 -0.17 -16.51 -0.53
C VAL A 107 -1.59 -16.75 0.00
N LEU A 108 -2.45 -15.73 0.04
CA LEU A 108 -3.83 -15.84 0.53
C LEU A 108 -4.68 -16.75 -0.36
N LYS A 109 -4.56 -16.65 -1.69
CA LYS A 109 -5.28 -17.53 -2.65
C LYS A 109 -4.94 -19.01 -2.48
N LYS A 110 -3.73 -19.34 -1.99
CA LYS A 110 -3.34 -20.71 -1.67
C LYS A 110 -4.01 -21.25 -0.40
N ARG A 111 -4.48 -20.39 0.51
CA ARG A 111 -5.15 -20.80 1.75
C ARG A 111 -6.59 -21.23 1.44
N LYS A 112 -6.90 -22.52 1.64
CA LYS A 112 -8.28 -23.03 1.52
C LYS A 112 -9.14 -22.58 2.69
N ARG A 113 -9.73 -21.39 2.60
CA ARG A 113 -10.69 -20.85 3.57
C ARG A 113 -12.14 -20.93 3.05
N LYS A 114 -13.11 -21.04 3.98
CA LYS A 114 -14.55 -21.06 3.66
C LYS A 114 -15.08 -19.66 3.31
N LEU A 115 -14.49 -18.64 3.93
CA LEU A 115 -14.81 -17.21 3.77
C LEU A 115 -13.77 -16.53 2.88
N VAL A 116 -14.13 -15.38 2.31
CA VAL A 116 -13.28 -14.56 1.43
C VAL A 116 -12.45 -13.63 2.29
N ASP A 117 -11.17 -13.57 1.99
CA ASP A 117 -10.30 -12.59 2.62
C ASP A 117 -10.75 -11.15 2.27
N PRO A 118 -10.81 -10.20 3.22
CA PRO A 118 -11.17 -8.82 2.94
C PRO A 118 -10.33 -8.21 1.81
N LEU A 119 -9.00 -8.42 1.84
CA LEU A 119 -8.11 -7.88 0.82
C LEU A 119 -8.39 -8.48 -0.56
N GLN A 120 -8.62 -9.80 -0.63
CA GLN A 120 -9.02 -10.46 -1.88
C GLN A 120 -10.31 -9.83 -2.44
N PHE A 121 -11.29 -9.56 -1.58
CA PHE A 121 -12.54 -8.95 -1.97
C PHE A 121 -12.34 -7.52 -2.50
N GLU A 122 -11.56 -6.70 -1.79
CA GLU A 122 -11.25 -5.31 -2.14
C GLU A 122 -10.61 -5.19 -3.54
N MET A 123 -9.64 -6.06 -3.82
CA MET A 123 -8.96 -6.08 -5.12
C MET A 123 -9.86 -6.60 -6.24
N SER A 124 -10.74 -7.56 -5.94
CA SER A 124 -11.70 -8.09 -6.92
C SER A 124 -12.68 -7.02 -7.42
N ILE A 125 -13.09 -6.11 -6.52
CA ILE A 125 -14.04 -5.04 -6.82
C ILE A 125 -13.37 -3.76 -7.31
N GLN A 126 -12.03 -3.69 -7.32
CA GLN A 126 -11.24 -2.52 -7.73
C GLN A 126 -11.68 -1.24 -7.00
N SER A 127 -11.92 -1.32 -5.69
CA SER A 127 -12.37 -0.17 -4.91
C SER A 127 -11.19 0.60 -4.34
N GLU A 128 -10.81 1.70 -5.00
CA GLU A 128 -9.77 2.63 -4.52
C GLU A 128 -10.01 3.07 -3.07
N ASP A 129 -11.27 3.40 -2.72
CA ASP A 129 -11.67 3.82 -1.36
C ASP A 129 -11.30 2.81 -0.27
N LEU A 130 -11.25 1.51 -0.60
CA LEU A 130 -10.99 0.44 0.37
C LEU A 130 -9.50 0.08 0.39
N ILE A 131 -8.86 0.08 -0.78
CA ILE A 131 -7.42 -0.19 -0.92
C ILE A 131 -6.61 0.87 -0.18
N ASN A 132 -6.99 2.14 -0.31
CA ASN A 132 -6.29 3.27 0.29
C ASN A 132 -6.96 3.77 1.58
N TYR A 133 -7.80 2.95 2.22
CA TYR A 133 -8.51 3.38 3.41
C TYR A 133 -7.54 3.66 4.57
N SER A 134 -7.58 4.88 5.11
CA SER A 134 -6.89 5.27 6.34
C SER A 134 -7.88 5.87 7.33
N PRO A 135 -7.96 5.37 8.58
CA PRO A 135 -8.86 5.90 9.58
C PRO A 135 -8.46 7.33 9.96
N SER A 136 -9.43 8.24 9.95
CA SER A 136 -9.22 9.66 10.28
C SER A 136 -9.67 9.99 11.71
N PHE A 137 -10.60 9.21 12.26
CA PHE A 137 -11.18 9.47 13.57
C PHE A 137 -10.79 8.40 14.61
N ALA A 138 -10.71 8.80 15.88
CA ALA A 138 -10.28 7.90 16.96
C ALA A 138 -11.18 6.66 17.14
N TRP A 139 -12.47 6.80 16.83
CA TRP A 139 -13.42 5.68 16.89
C TRP A 139 -13.24 4.70 15.72
N GLU A 140 -12.72 5.14 14.58
CA GLU A 140 -12.43 4.28 13.42
C GLU A 140 -11.23 3.38 13.68
N MET A 141 -10.24 3.88 14.43
CA MET A 141 -9.03 3.15 14.82
C MET A 141 -9.30 2.03 15.83
N GLY A 142 -10.47 2.03 16.49
CA GLY A 142 -10.85 0.98 17.42
C GLY A 142 -11.05 -0.38 16.72
N PRO A 143 -11.05 -1.48 17.49
CA PRO A 143 -11.36 -2.79 16.93
C PRO A 143 -12.79 -2.84 16.39
N ALA A 144 -13.01 -3.59 15.31
CA ALA A 144 -14.35 -3.78 14.76
C ALA A 144 -15.28 -4.43 15.80
N SER A 145 -16.50 -3.90 15.91
CA SER A 145 -17.51 -4.41 16.84
C SER A 145 -17.99 -5.81 16.43
N ASP A 146 -18.43 -6.61 17.41
CA ASP A 146 -18.98 -7.95 17.16
C ASP A 146 -20.12 -7.96 16.14
N LYS A 147 -20.94 -6.90 16.13
CA LYS A 147 -22.03 -6.73 15.16
C LYS A 147 -21.51 -6.55 13.74
N GLN A 148 -20.43 -5.79 13.56
CA GLN A 148 -19.79 -5.60 12.26
C GLN A 148 -19.15 -6.91 11.79
N LEU A 149 -18.42 -7.60 12.66
CA LEU A 149 -17.78 -8.88 12.35
C LEU A 149 -18.81 -9.95 11.94
N ALA A 150 -19.90 -10.10 12.71
CA ALA A 150 -20.98 -11.04 12.39
C ALA A 150 -21.69 -10.69 11.07
N ALA A 151 -21.85 -9.39 10.76
CA ALA A 151 -22.43 -8.95 9.49
C ALA A 151 -21.51 -9.28 8.31
N LEU A 152 -20.21 -9.03 8.43
CA LEU A 152 -19.20 -9.37 7.43
C LEU A 152 -19.13 -10.88 7.17
N GLU A 153 -19.16 -11.68 8.24
CA GLU A 153 -19.20 -13.14 8.13
C GLU A 153 -20.45 -13.62 7.36
N LYS A 154 -21.62 -13.02 7.63
CA LYS A 154 -22.86 -13.32 6.92
C LYS A 154 -22.77 -13.03 5.42
N TYR A 155 -22.06 -11.97 5.04
CA TYR A 155 -21.75 -11.65 3.64
C TYR A 155 -20.74 -12.61 3.02
N GLY A 156 -20.00 -13.36 3.84
CA GLY A 156 -18.99 -14.32 3.41
C GLY A 156 -17.56 -13.76 3.45
N ILE A 157 -17.34 -12.64 4.13
CA ILE A 157 -16.02 -12.05 4.38
C ILE A 157 -15.43 -12.63 5.66
N PHE A 158 -14.12 -12.86 5.69
CA PHE A 158 -13.39 -13.40 6.82
C PHE A 158 -13.15 -12.31 7.87
N PRO A 159 -13.73 -12.41 9.08
CA PRO A 159 -13.72 -11.29 10.03
C PRO A 159 -12.37 -11.05 10.73
N GLU A 160 -11.52 -12.07 10.83
CA GLU A 160 -10.27 -11.99 11.61
C GLU A 160 -9.19 -11.08 10.96
N GLU A 161 -9.28 -10.84 9.65
CA GLU A 161 -8.33 -9.97 8.92
C GLU A 161 -8.87 -8.53 8.78
N ILE A 162 -9.92 -8.17 9.53
CA ILE A 162 -10.47 -6.82 9.53
C ILE A 162 -9.67 -5.96 10.50
N GLU A 163 -8.95 -4.98 9.96
CA GLU A 163 -8.02 -4.15 10.71
C GLU A 163 -8.70 -3.30 11.79
N ASN A 164 -9.80 -2.62 11.45
CA ASN A 164 -10.39 -1.60 12.31
C ASN A 164 -11.90 -1.38 12.05
N ALA A 165 -12.56 -0.70 12.98
CA ALA A 165 -14.01 -0.46 12.95
C ALA A 165 -14.45 0.45 11.78
N GLY A 166 -13.60 1.38 11.38
CA GLY A 166 -13.84 2.25 10.23
C GLY A 166 -13.88 1.46 8.92
N LYS A 167 -12.84 0.68 8.64
CA LYS A 167 -12.71 -0.20 7.47
C LYS A 167 -13.87 -1.20 7.41
N ALA A 168 -14.26 -1.78 8.54
CA ALA A 168 -15.43 -2.66 8.64
C ALA A 168 -16.73 -1.97 8.19
N THR A 169 -16.90 -0.70 8.55
CA THR A 169 -18.07 0.11 8.16
C THR A 169 -18.10 0.37 6.66
N VAL A 170 -16.97 0.79 6.08
CA VAL A 170 -16.84 1.05 4.64
C VAL A 170 -17.08 -0.23 3.84
N LEU A 171 -16.52 -1.37 4.28
CA LEU A 171 -16.76 -2.67 3.65
C LEU A 171 -18.25 -3.05 3.65
N LEU A 172 -18.93 -2.89 4.79
CA LEU A 172 -20.35 -3.20 4.90
C LEU A 172 -21.21 -2.30 4.00
N ASP A 173 -20.91 -0.99 3.93
CA ASP A 173 -21.62 -0.06 3.05
C ASP A 173 -21.43 -0.44 1.57
N LYS A 174 -20.20 -0.73 1.15
CA LYS A 174 -19.89 -1.21 -0.21
C LYS A 174 -20.62 -2.51 -0.52
N LEU A 175 -20.63 -3.48 0.39
CA LEU A 175 -21.36 -4.74 0.23
C LEU A 175 -22.87 -4.52 0.04
N ASN A 176 -23.47 -3.62 0.83
CA ASN A 176 -24.88 -3.26 0.71
C ASN A 176 -25.19 -2.59 -0.65
N LYS A 177 -24.38 -1.61 -1.05
CA LYS A 177 -24.51 -0.91 -2.35
C LYS A 177 -24.39 -1.89 -3.52
N ARG A 178 -23.42 -2.79 -3.47
CA ARG A 178 -23.21 -3.83 -4.51
C ARG A 178 -24.38 -4.81 -4.59
N LYS A 179 -24.94 -5.19 -3.45
CA LYS A 179 -26.14 -6.03 -3.40
C LYS A 179 -27.33 -5.32 -4.04
N ALA A 180 -27.52 -4.03 -3.76
CA ALA A 180 -28.56 -3.22 -4.40
C ALA A 180 -28.36 -3.12 -5.92
N ALA A 181 -27.11 -3.00 -6.37
CA ALA A 181 -26.74 -2.98 -7.79
C ALA A 181 -26.75 -4.37 -8.48
N SER A 182 -27.18 -5.44 -7.78
CA SER A 182 -27.20 -6.81 -8.30
C SER A 182 -25.85 -7.28 -8.86
N LEU A 183 -24.76 -6.91 -8.19
CA LEU A 183 -23.41 -7.35 -8.51
C LEU A 183 -23.06 -8.67 -7.81
N THR A 184 -21.91 -9.25 -8.18
CA THR A 184 -21.43 -10.49 -7.60
C THR A 184 -21.28 -10.45 -6.08
N THR A 185 -21.67 -11.56 -5.45
CA THR A 185 -21.50 -11.79 -4.02
C THR A 185 -20.07 -12.24 -3.69
N PRO A 186 -19.57 -12.01 -2.46
CA PRO A 186 -18.27 -12.53 -2.04
C PRO A 186 -18.11 -14.04 -2.28
N LYS A 187 -19.17 -14.82 -2.03
CA LYS A 187 -19.14 -16.27 -2.26
C LYS A 187 -18.94 -16.65 -3.73
N GLN A 188 -19.55 -15.92 -4.66
CA GLN A 188 -19.35 -16.12 -6.11
C GLN A 188 -17.93 -15.71 -6.52
N ILE A 189 -17.45 -14.57 -6.03
CA ILE A 189 -16.08 -14.09 -6.24
C ILE A 189 -15.08 -15.16 -5.83
N ARG A 190 -15.17 -15.67 -4.60
CA ARG A 190 -14.30 -16.75 -4.10
C ARG A 190 -14.27 -17.96 -5.01
N PHE A 191 -15.46 -18.42 -5.42
CA PHE A 191 -15.60 -19.64 -6.19
C PHE A 191 -14.99 -19.52 -7.59
N LEU A 192 -15.19 -18.38 -8.24
CA LEU A 192 -14.68 -18.14 -9.58
C LEU A 192 -13.19 -17.77 -9.55
N GLU A 193 -12.74 -16.94 -8.63
CA GLU A 193 -11.32 -16.58 -8.53
C GLU A 193 -10.43 -17.77 -8.13
N SER A 194 -10.93 -18.69 -7.30
CA SER A 194 -10.23 -19.95 -7.03
C SER A 194 -10.06 -20.86 -8.26
N ARG A 195 -10.77 -20.56 -9.35
CA ARG A 195 -10.67 -21.23 -10.66
C ARG A 195 -9.91 -20.42 -11.70
N GLY A 196 -9.25 -19.33 -11.29
CA GLY A 196 -8.40 -18.51 -12.15
C GLY A 196 -9.12 -17.37 -12.86
N PHE A 197 -10.41 -17.14 -12.59
CA PHE A 197 -11.10 -15.94 -13.07
C PHE A 197 -10.56 -14.69 -12.36
N GLN A 198 -10.57 -13.55 -13.05
CA GLN A 198 -10.06 -12.28 -12.52
C GLN A 198 -11.17 -11.23 -12.46
N HIS A 199 -11.06 -10.29 -11.52
CA HIS A 199 -11.96 -9.15 -11.36
C HIS A 199 -13.46 -9.52 -11.33
N VAL A 200 -13.78 -10.67 -10.74
CA VAL A 200 -15.17 -11.19 -10.67
C VAL A 200 -16.08 -10.23 -9.89
N GLY A 201 -15.51 -9.42 -9.02
CA GLY A 201 -16.19 -8.35 -8.30
C GLY A 201 -16.88 -7.32 -9.21
N THR A 202 -16.43 -7.16 -10.46
CA THR A 202 -17.03 -6.20 -11.41
C THR A 202 -18.25 -6.77 -12.17
N TRP A 203 -18.50 -8.08 -12.08
CA TRP A 203 -19.54 -8.73 -12.87
C TRP A 203 -20.93 -8.59 -12.24
N SER A 204 -21.96 -8.81 -13.06
CA SER A 204 -23.32 -8.94 -12.56
C SER A 204 -23.54 -10.26 -11.81
N PHE A 205 -24.46 -10.26 -10.85
CA PHE A 205 -24.84 -11.45 -10.09
C PHE A 205 -25.33 -12.58 -11.00
N ASN A 206 -26.16 -12.24 -11.99
CA ASN A 206 -26.78 -13.22 -12.89
C ASN A 206 -25.76 -13.86 -13.83
N ASN A 207 -24.81 -13.09 -14.34
CA ASN A 207 -23.79 -13.60 -15.28
C ASN A 207 -22.81 -14.54 -14.55
N ALA A 208 -22.39 -14.16 -13.34
CA ALA A 208 -21.60 -15.05 -12.50
C ALA A 208 -22.37 -16.32 -12.13
N ARG A 209 -23.68 -16.21 -11.84
CA ARG A 209 -24.53 -17.38 -11.55
C ARG A 209 -24.65 -18.31 -12.76
N ALA A 210 -24.93 -17.78 -13.95
CA ALA A 210 -25.04 -18.55 -15.18
C ALA A 210 -23.74 -19.31 -15.49
N LEU A 211 -22.58 -18.67 -15.28
CA LEU A 211 -21.29 -19.32 -15.44
C LEU A 211 -21.07 -20.44 -14.40
N ILE A 212 -21.46 -20.21 -13.14
CA ILE A 212 -21.38 -21.24 -12.09
C ILE A 212 -22.27 -22.44 -12.44
N ASP A 213 -23.49 -22.20 -12.91
CA ASP A 213 -24.43 -23.25 -13.33
C ASP A 213 -23.87 -24.02 -14.53
N ARG A 214 -23.23 -23.33 -15.49
CA ARG A 214 -22.52 -23.96 -16.62
C ARG A 214 -21.36 -24.84 -16.16
N ILE A 215 -20.57 -24.38 -15.18
CA ILE A 215 -19.49 -25.17 -14.57
C ILE A 215 -20.06 -26.40 -13.84
N ALA A 216 -21.17 -26.25 -13.13
CA ALA A 216 -21.84 -27.36 -12.45
C ALA A 216 -22.35 -28.42 -13.45
N GLY A 217 -22.97 -27.98 -14.55
CA GLY A 217 -23.40 -28.85 -15.65
C GLY A 217 -22.26 -29.57 -16.37
N ASN A 218 -21.05 -29.00 -16.34
CA ASN A 218 -19.82 -29.60 -16.88
C ASN A 218 -19.04 -30.42 -15.82
N GLY A 219 -19.73 -30.96 -14.81
CA GLY A 219 -19.10 -31.81 -13.77
C GLY A 219 -18.09 -31.06 -12.91
N TRP A 220 -18.35 -29.77 -12.61
CA TRP A 220 -17.48 -28.86 -11.85
C TRP A 220 -16.15 -28.51 -12.52
N ARG A 221 -16.00 -28.83 -13.81
CA ARG A 221 -14.84 -28.48 -14.63
C ARG A 221 -15.11 -27.21 -15.43
N ILE A 222 -14.07 -26.41 -15.62
CA ILE A 222 -14.15 -25.21 -16.47
C ILE A 222 -14.41 -25.68 -17.91
N PRO A 223 -15.42 -25.13 -18.61
CA PRO A 223 -15.65 -25.42 -20.03
C PRO A 223 -14.39 -25.15 -20.86
N ALA A 224 -14.09 -26.04 -21.81
CA ALA A 224 -12.84 -25.97 -22.60
C ALA A 224 -12.74 -24.72 -23.49
N ASP A 225 -13.88 -24.08 -23.81
CA ASP A 225 -13.98 -22.84 -24.56
C ASP A 225 -13.68 -21.59 -23.73
N ILE A 226 -13.53 -21.71 -22.41
CA ILE A 226 -13.29 -20.59 -21.51
C ILE A 226 -11.86 -20.61 -20.99
N LYS A 227 -11.13 -19.52 -21.25
CA LYS A 227 -9.89 -19.21 -20.53
C LYS A 227 -10.20 -18.31 -19.34
N PRO A 228 -10.01 -18.77 -18.08
CA PRO A 228 -10.40 -18.01 -16.90
C PRO A 228 -9.78 -16.61 -16.80
N SER A 229 -8.50 -16.47 -17.17
CA SER A 229 -7.77 -15.19 -17.10
C SER A 229 -8.24 -14.15 -18.10
N GLU A 230 -8.79 -14.57 -19.25
CA GLU A 230 -9.23 -13.67 -20.34
C GLU A 230 -10.74 -13.40 -20.30
N TYR A 231 -11.49 -14.15 -19.50
CA TYR A 231 -12.95 -14.07 -19.47
C TYR A 231 -13.42 -12.81 -18.76
N LYS A 232 -14.05 -11.91 -19.51
CA LYS A 232 -14.74 -10.72 -18.99
C LYS A 232 -16.22 -11.07 -18.88
N GLY A 233 -16.74 -11.13 -17.65
CA GLY A 233 -18.14 -11.49 -17.38
C GLY A 233 -19.12 -10.45 -17.91
N ALA A 234 -19.38 -10.51 -19.21
CA ALA A 234 -20.45 -9.81 -19.90
C ALA A 234 -21.79 -10.07 -19.21
#